data_AF-A0AAV8FC92-F1
#
_entry.id   AF-A0AAV8FC92-F1
#
_cell.length_a   1.000
_cell.length_b   1.000
_cell.length_c   1.000
_cell.angle_alpha   90.00
_cell.angle_beta   90.00
_cell.angle_gamma   90.00
#
_symmetry.space_group_name_H-M   'P 1'
#
loop_
_entity.id
_entity.type
_entity.pdbx_description
1 polymer ?
#
loop_
_entity_poly.entity_id
_entity_poly.type
_entity_poly.pdbx_seq_one_letter_code
_entity_poly.pdbx_strand_id
1 'polypeptide(L)'
;MVQRHLKLVYLALCCSLASSAVGAYLHVMLNIGGLLTFIGCILSIGWLFSVNAYEERKRFGILMGVALLQGATLGPIIKAAIDFDSSILVAAFAGTALAFGCFSAAAMVARRREFLYLGGLLSSGFSILLLFQFGSSLFGFSETAFKIELYYGLVLFMGYIIFDTQDIIERAHSGDLDYIKHALTLFTDFVAVLVRVLIIMMKNASEKEDKKKKKRC
;
A
#
# COMPACT_ATOMS: atom_id res chain seq x y z
N MET A 1 -14.24 -14.88 18.77
CA MET A 1 -13.17 -13.91 19.12
C MET A 1 -12.52 -13.35 17.86
N VAL A 2 -11.90 -14.19 17.01
CA VAL A 2 -11.21 -13.79 15.76
C VAL A 2 -12.09 -12.96 14.80
N GLN A 3 -13.35 -13.36 14.56
CA GLN A 3 -14.27 -12.62 13.67
C GLN A 3 -14.56 -11.18 14.14
N ARG A 4 -14.67 -10.97 15.46
CA ARG A 4 -14.86 -9.62 16.03
C ARG A 4 -13.59 -8.79 15.85
N HIS A 5 -12.43 -9.41 16.05
CA HIS A 5 -11.14 -8.77 15.89
C HIS A 5 -10.90 -8.33 14.43
N LEU A 6 -11.16 -9.21 13.45
CA LEU A 6 -11.08 -8.84 12.02
C LEU A 6 -11.98 -7.65 11.69
N LYS A 7 -13.22 -7.61 12.18
CA LYS A 7 -14.10 -6.45 11.98
C LYS A 7 -13.48 -5.13 12.46
N LEU A 8 -12.78 -5.15 13.61
CA LEU A 8 -12.07 -3.97 14.12
C LEU A 8 -10.86 -3.61 13.24
N VAL A 9 -10.10 -4.60 12.77
CA VAL A 9 -8.98 -4.40 11.85
C VAL A 9 -9.44 -3.71 10.57
N TYR A 10 -10.49 -4.23 9.91
CA TYR A 10 -11.01 -3.64 8.67
C TYR A 10 -11.66 -2.27 8.89
N LEU A 11 -12.31 -2.04 10.04
CA LEU A 11 -12.85 -0.72 10.38
C LEU A 11 -11.72 0.31 10.56
N ALA A 12 -10.66 -0.06 11.30
CA ALA A 12 -9.48 0.79 11.48
C ALA A 12 -8.77 1.04 10.15
N LEU A 13 -8.69 0.03 9.27
CA LEU A 13 -8.19 0.17 7.90
C LEU A 13 -9.00 1.22 7.12
N CYS A 14 -10.34 1.16 7.14
CA CYS A 14 -11.19 2.15 6.48
C CYS A 14 -10.96 3.57 7.04
N CYS A 15 -10.84 3.72 8.35
CA CYS A 15 -10.50 5.00 8.97
C CYS A 15 -9.12 5.51 8.54
N SER A 16 -8.11 4.63 8.47
CA SER A 16 -6.77 4.97 7.97
C SER A 16 -6.81 5.39 6.51
N LEU A 17 -7.56 4.72 5.65
CA LEU A 17 -7.72 5.10 4.24
C LEU A 17 -8.38 6.49 4.11
N ALA A 18 -9.40 6.78 4.91
CA ALA A 18 -10.01 8.11 4.95
C ALA A 18 -9.03 9.18 5.44
N SER A 19 -8.25 8.90 6.49
CA SER A 19 -7.20 9.80 7.00
C SER A 19 -6.11 10.05 5.95
N SER A 20 -5.71 9.00 5.22
CA SER A 20 -4.76 9.09 4.11
C SER A 20 -5.28 9.93 2.94
N ALA A 21 -6.56 9.80 2.60
CA ALA A 21 -7.19 10.65 1.59
C ALA A 21 -7.16 12.14 2.00
N VAL A 22 -7.40 12.44 3.28
CA VAL A 22 -7.23 13.81 3.82
C VAL A 22 -5.78 14.27 3.70
N GLY A 23 -4.81 13.42 4.04
CA GLY A 23 -3.38 13.72 3.88
C GLY A 23 -2.99 14.04 2.44
N ALA A 24 -3.46 13.24 1.48
CA ALA A 24 -3.25 13.48 0.05
C ALA A 24 -3.88 14.79 -0.40
N TYR A 25 -5.09 15.10 0.06
CA TYR A 25 -5.77 16.37 -0.22
C TYR A 25 -5.00 17.57 0.35
N LEU A 26 -4.50 17.47 1.59
CA LEU A 26 -3.68 18.52 2.21
C LEU A 26 -2.38 18.76 1.42
N HIS A 27 -1.76 17.71 0.88
CA HIS A 27 -0.63 17.88 -0.03
C HIS A 27 -1.03 18.67 -1.29
N VAL A 28 -2.15 18.32 -1.93
CA VAL A 28 -2.60 19.01 -3.16
C VAL A 28 -2.80 20.51 -2.92
N MET A 29 -3.31 20.90 -1.74
CA MET A 29 -3.57 22.29 -1.36
C MET A 29 -2.33 23.04 -0.86
N LEU A 30 -1.53 22.42 0.02
CA LEU A 30 -0.47 23.09 0.77
C LEU A 30 0.94 22.73 0.31
N ASN A 31 1.07 21.77 -0.61
CA ASN A 31 2.35 21.23 -1.10
C ASN A 31 3.28 20.72 0.02
N ILE A 32 2.71 20.22 1.12
CA ILE A 32 3.44 19.80 2.35
C ILE A 32 4.14 18.45 2.23
N GLY A 33 3.92 17.73 1.14
CA GLY A 33 4.30 16.31 1.02
C GLY A 33 5.67 16.14 0.38
N GLY A 34 6.24 14.95 0.56
CA GLY A 34 7.56 14.58 0.06
C GLY A 34 8.42 13.97 1.16
N LEU A 35 9.70 14.32 1.19
CA LEU A 35 10.66 13.70 2.11
C LEU A 35 10.33 13.97 3.59
N LEU A 36 9.85 15.17 3.93
CA LEU A 36 9.53 15.52 5.31
C LEU A 36 8.37 14.66 5.86
N THR A 37 7.28 14.53 5.11
CA THR A 37 6.15 13.67 5.51
C THR A 37 6.53 12.20 5.50
N PHE A 38 7.46 11.79 4.63
CA PHE A 38 7.99 10.42 4.62
C PHE A 38 8.78 10.10 5.90
N ILE A 39 9.71 10.97 6.29
CA ILE A 39 10.46 10.84 7.55
C ILE A 39 9.49 10.87 8.74
N GLY A 40 8.54 11.79 8.74
CA GLY A 40 7.50 11.88 9.77
C GLY A 40 6.67 10.60 9.88
N CYS A 41 6.34 9.96 8.75
CA CYS A 41 5.62 8.69 8.72
C CYS A 41 6.44 7.57 9.39
N ILE A 42 7.72 7.42 9.02
CA ILE A 42 8.62 6.42 9.62
C ILE A 42 8.76 6.63 11.13
N LEU A 43 8.98 7.88 11.56
CA LEU A 43 9.09 8.22 12.98
C LEU A 43 7.78 7.91 13.73
N SER A 44 6.64 8.20 13.12
CA SER A 44 5.32 7.94 13.73
C SER A 44 5.03 6.44 13.84
N ILE A 45 5.45 5.64 12.85
CA ILE A 45 5.38 4.17 12.90
C ILE A 45 6.26 3.66 14.05
N GLY A 46 7.53 4.12 14.13
CA GLY A 46 8.43 3.76 15.23
C GLY A 46 7.82 4.11 16.59
N TRP A 47 7.22 5.29 16.72
CA TRP A 47 6.52 5.70 17.93
C TRP A 47 5.33 4.78 18.25
N LEU A 48 4.52 4.38 17.27
CA LEU A 48 3.40 3.46 17.47
C LEU A 48 3.85 2.13 18.10
N PHE A 49 5.02 1.61 17.71
CA PHE A 49 5.58 0.39 18.28
C PHE A 49 6.15 0.58 19.69
N SER A 50 6.57 1.78 20.06
CA SER A 50 7.06 2.10 21.41
C SER A 50 5.94 2.33 22.43
N VAL A 51 4.71 2.63 21.99
CA VAL A 51 3.58 2.86 22.90
C VAL A 51 3.00 1.54 23.40
N ASN A 52 2.75 1.46 24.71
CA ASN A 52 2.18 0.29 25.36
C ASN A 52 0.80 -0.09 24.79
N ALA A 53 0.54 -1.40 24.71
CA ALA A 53 -0.68 -1.94 24.11
C ALA A 53 -1.98 -1.46 24.79
N TYR A 54 -1.94 -1.10 26.08
CA TYR A 54 -3.12 -0.61 26.82
C TYR A 54 -3.55 0.81 26.42
N GLU A 55 -2.70 1.62 25.79
CA GLU A 55 -3.02 3.00 25.37
C GLU A 55 -3.74 3.03 24.01
N GLU A 56 -4.81 2.25 23.86
CA GLU A 56 -5.52 2.01 22.60
C GLU A 56 -5.90 3.32 21.86
N ARG A 57 -6.50 4.28 22.57
CA ARG A 57 -6.90 5.57 21.98
C ARG A 57 -5.72 6.36 21.41
N LYS A 58 -4.60 6.38 22.13
CA LYS A 58 -3.39 7.08 21.69
C LYS A 58 -2.77 6.38 20.48
N ARG A 59 -2.68 5.05 20.52
CA ARG A 59 -2.18 4.24 19.41
C ARG A 59 -3.04 4.39 18.17
N PHE A 60 -4.36 4.44 18.32
CA PHE A 60 -5.28 4.71 17.21
C PHE A 60 -5.09 6.12 16.64
N GLY A 61 -4.91 7.13 17.50
CA GLY A 61 -4.55 8.48 17.06
C GLY A 61 -3.23 8.53 16.28
N ILE A 62 -2.22 7.81 16.74
CA ILE A 62 -0.93 7.69 16.03
C ILE A 62 -1.12 6.98 14.68
N LEU A 63 -1.94 5.92 14.61
CA LEU A 63 -2.28 5.25 13.34
C LEU A 63 -2.94 6.23 12.35
N MET A 64 -3.88 7.07 12.80
CA MET A 64 -4.48 8.09 11.94
C MET A 64 -3.45 9.11 11.45
N GLY A 65 -2.50 9.51 12.33
CA GLY A 65 -1.39 10.40 11.97
C GLY A 65 -0.43 9.77 10.95
N VAL A 66 -0.06 8.49 11.15
CA VAL A 66 0.72 7.71 10.18
C VAL A 66 0.00 7.69 8.83
N ALA A 67 -1.28 7.37 8.82
CA ALA A 67 -2.06 7.29 7.58
C ALA A 67 -2.15 8.65 6.86
N LEU A 68 -2.35 9.75 7.60
CA LEU A 68 -2.35 11.10 7.06
C LEU A 68 -0.99 11.46 6.44
N LEU A 69 0.11 11.22 7.16
CA LEU A 69 1.46 11.50 6.66
C LEU A 69 1.82 10.63 5.45
N GLN A 70 1.39 9.37 5.44
CA GLN A 70 1.54 8.49 4.29
C GLN A 70 0.78 9.04 3.08
N GLY A 71 -0.47 9.45 3.25
CA GLY A 71 -1.27 10.07 2.19
C GLY A 71 -0.63 11.35 1.64
N ALA A 72 -0.12 12.22 2.52
CA ALA A 72 0.59 13.42 2.13
C ALA A 72 1.89 13.10 1.36
N THR A 73 2.60 12.04 1.75
CA THR A 73 3.82 11.57 1.06
C THR A 73 3.53 11.08 -0.35
N LEU A 74 2.39 10.44 -0.57
CA LEU A 74 1.94 10.01 -1.91
C LEU A 74 1.34 11.16 -2.73
N GLY A 75 1.08 12.29 -2.09
CA GLY A 75 0.47 13.47 -2.66
C GLY A 75 1.06 13.91 -4.01
N PRO A 76 2.40 13.96 -4.21
CA PRO A 76 2.98 14.33 -5.51
C PRO A 76 2.57 13.40 -6.66
N ILE A 77 2.53 12.09 -6.41
CA ILE A 77 2.11 11.08 -7.40
C ILE A 77 0.61 11.20 -7.68
N ILE A 78 -0.19 11.41 -6.63
CA ILE A 78 -1.64 11.61 -6.75
C ILE A 78 -1.94 12.90 -7.52
N LYS A 79 -1.23 13.99 -7.23
CA LYS A 79 -1.35 15.26 -7.95
C LYS A 79 -1.01 15.09 -9.43
N ALA A 80 0.11 14.43 -9.74
CA ALA A 80 0.48 14.12 -11.12
C ALA A 80 -0.58 13.29 -11.85
N ALA A 81 -1.24 12.35 -11.16
CA ALA A 81 -2.36 11.59 -11.73
C ALA A 81 -3.58 12.48 -12.00
N ILE A 82 -3.94 13.37 -11.06
CA ILE A 82 -5.07 14.30 -11.20
C ILE A 82 -4.83 15.28 -12.36
N ASP A 83 -3.63 15.83 -12.46
CA ASP A 83 -3.24 16.78 -13.51
C ASP A 83 -3.23 16.12 -14.91
N PHE A 84 -2.95 14.81 -14.97
CA PHE A 84 -3.01 14.04 -16.21
C PHE A 84 -4.45 13.66 -16.58
N ASP A 85 -5.13 12.89 -15.73
CA ASP A 85 -6.53 12.50 -15.87
C ASP A 85 -7.05 11.96 -14.52
N SER A 86 -7.96 12.70 -13.90
CA SER A 86 -8.55 12.34 -12.61
C SER A 86 -9.30 11.00 -12.62
N SER A 87 -9.76 10.52 -13.78
CA SER A 87 -10.41 9.21 -13.91
C SER A 87 -9.45 8.05 -13.62
N ILE A 88 -8.14 8.24 -13.89
CA ILE A 88 -7.11 7.23 -13.61
C ILE A 88 -7.00 6.97 -12.11
N LEU A 89 -7.03 8.03 -11.29
CA LEU A 89 -6.95 7.90 -9.83
C LEU A 89 -8.14 7.11 -9.28
N VAL A 90 -9.35 7.43 -9.73
CA VAL A 90 -10.58 6.75 -9.31
C VAL A 90 -10.55 5.27 -9.72
N ALA A 91 -10.16 5.00 -10.97
CA ALA A 91 -10.08 3.63 -11.47
C ALA A 91 -8.98 2.81 -10.78
N ALA A 92 -7.82 3.42 -10.49
CA ALA A 92 -6.73 2.78 -9.75
C ALA A 92 -7.19 2.41 -8.33
N PHE A 93 -7.83 3.35 -7.62
CA PHE A 93 -8.36 3.10 -6.28
C PHE A 93 -9.43 2.00 -6.27
N ALA A 94 -10.39 2.06 -7.19
CA ALA A 94 -11.44 1.06 -7.31
C ALA A 94 -10.87 -0.34 -7.64
N GLY A 95 -9.91 -0.41 -8.57
CA GLY A 95 -9.23 -1.64 -8.93
C GLY A 95 -8.45 -2.25 -7.76
N THR A 96 -7.70 -1.42 -7.03
CA THR A 96 -6.99 -1.85 -5.82
C THR A 96 -7.93 -2.29 -4.71
N ALA A 97 -9.03 -1.57 -4.46
CA ALA A 97 -10.01 -1.93 -3.45
C ALA A 97 -10.69 -3.27 -3.75
N LEU A 98 -11.03 -3.52 -5.02
CA LEU A 98 -11.60 -4.79 -5.45
C LEU A 98 -10.57 -5.92 -5.32
N ALA A 99 -9.35 -5.73 -5.82
CA ALA A 99 -8.29 -6.74 -5.72
C ALA A 99 -7.99 -7.07 -4.25
N PHE A 100 -7.79 -6.06 -3.42
CA PHE A 100 -7.55 -6.21 -1.98
C PHE A 100 -8.72 -6.96 -1.32
N GLY A 101 -9.96 -6.54 -1.54
CA GLY A 101 -11.14 -7.21 -0.99
C GLY A 101 -11.24 -8.68 -1.41
N CYS A 102 -11.00 -8.99 -2.69
CA CYS A 102 -11.04 -10.35 -3.21
C CYS A 102 -9.92 -11.23 -2.60
N PHE A 103 -8.67 -10.75 -2.58
CA PHE A 103 -7.55 -11.53 -2.06
C PHE A 103 -7.63 -11.70 -0.55
N SER A 104 -8.02 -10.67 0.19
CA SER A 104 -8.27 -10.76 1.63
C SER A 104 -9.44 -11.72 1.94
N ALA A 105 -10.53 -11.70 1.15
CA ALA A 105 -11.63 -12.64 1.32
C ALA A 105 -11.21 -14.10 1.03
N ALA A 106 -10.47 -14.31 -0.06
CA ALA A 106 -9.92 -15.62 -0.41
C ALA A 106 -9.00 -16.15 0.70
N ALA A 107 -8.13 -15.30 1.23
CA ALA A 107 -7.30 -15.60 2.39
C ALA A 107 -8.17 -16.04 3.57
N MET A 108 -9.17 -15.25 3.99
CA MET A 108 -10.04 -15.58 5.12
C MET A 108 -10.73 -16.96 5.04
N VAL A 109 -10.93 -17.50 3.84
CA VAL A 109 -11.55 -18.80 3.59
C VAL A 109 -10.52 -19.93 3.41
N ALA A 110 -9.28 -19.61 3.04
CA ALA A 110 -8.24 -20.58 2.73
C ALA A 110 -7.76 -21.40 3.95
N ARG A 111 -7.21 -22.59 3.69
CA ARG A 111 -6.63 -23.49 4.70
C ARG A 111 -5.16 -23.17 4.97
N ARG A 112 -4.79 -23.20 6.25
CA ARG A 112 -3.63 -22.52 6.89
C ARG A 112 -2.23 -23.14 6.72
N ARG A 113 -1.99 -24.05 5.78
CA ARG A 113 -0.87 -25.02 5.94
C ARG A 113 0.53 -24.59 5.47
N GLU A 114 0.74 -23.45 4.81
CA GLU A 114 2.04 -23.17 4.14
C GLU A 114 2.62 -21.74 4.34
N PHE A 115 2.39 -21.11 5.51
CA PHE A 115 2.83 -19.72 5.74
C PHE A 115 4.34 -19.50 5.68
N LEU A 116 5.12 -20.42 6.21
CA LEU A 116 6.57 -20.22 6.32
C LEU A 116 7.25 -20.20 4.94
N TYR A 117 6.77 -21.03 4.02
CA TYR A 117 7.23 -21.04 2.63
C TYR A 117 6.77 -19.80 1.87
N LEU A 118 5.50 -19.39 2.04
CA LEU A 118 4.96 -18.21 1.37
C LEU A 118 5.67 -16.92 1.84
N GLY A 119 5.90 -16.78 3.15
CA GLY A 119 6.63 -15.63 3.70
C GLY A 119 8.08 -15.58 3.23
N GLY A 120 8.77 -16.73 3.17
CA GLY A 120 10.11 -16.82 2.60
C GLY A 120 10.17 -16.46 1.10
N LEU A 121 9.21 -16.93 0.31
CA LEU A 121 9.09 -16.60 -1.11
C LEU A 121 8.83 -15.10 -1.34
N LEU A 122 7.91 -14.50 -0.58
CA LEU A 122 7.58 -13.08 -0.71
C LEU A 122 8.73 -12.18 -0.26
N SER A 123 9.37 -12.51 0.87
CA SER A 123 10.52 -11.76 1.39
C SER A 123 11.73 -11.81 0.45
N SER A 124 12.02 -12.98 -0.13
CA SER A 124 13.07 -13.10 -1.15
C SER A 124 12.73 -12.32 -2.42
N GLY A 125 11.48 -12.36 -2.88
CA GLY A 125 11.04 -11.55 -4.01
C GLY A 125 11.12 -10.04 -3.75
N PHE A 126 10.80 -9.59 -2.54
CA PHE A 126 10.93 -8.18 -2.14
C PHE A 126 12.39 -7.75 -2.13
N SER A 127 13.30 -8.62 -1.65
CA SER A 127 14.74 -8.39 -1.70
C SER A 127 15.25 -8.27 -3.16
N ILE A 128 14.74 -9.10 -4.07
CA ILE A 128 15.04 -9.00 -5.51
C ILE A 128 14.55 -7.67 -6.08
N LEU A 129 13.34 -7.20 -5.72
CA LEU A 129 12.85 -5.88 -6.12
C LEU A 129 13.77 -4.75 -5.65
N LEU A 130 14.22 -4.79 -4.39
CA LEU A 130 15.14 -3.79 -3.85
C LEU A 130 16.47 -3.78 -4.61
N LEU A 131 17.03 -4.95 -4.91
CA LEU A 131 18.25 -5.07 -5.71
C LEU A 131 18.03 -4.52 -7.13
N PHE A 132 16.87 -4.79 -7.74
CA PHE A 132 16.54 -4.29 -9.07
C PHE A 132 16.41 -2.77 -9.08
N GLN A 133 15.75 -2.19 -8.08
CA GLN A 133 15.57 -0.75 -7.97
C GLN A 133 16.90 -0.02 -7.69
N PHE A 134 17.75 -0.62 -6.86
CA PHE A 134 19.12 -0.14 -6.63
C PHE A 134 19.97 -0.23 -7.91
N GLY A 135 19.92 -1.37 -8.61
CA GLY A 135 20.59 -1.55 -9.89
C GLY A 135 20.11 -0.57 -10.96
N SER A 136 18.80 -0.33 -11.04
CA SER A 136 18.22 0.65 -11.96
C SER A 136 18.73 2.06 -11.68
N SER A 137 18.89 2.42 -10.40
CA SER A 137 19.41 3.73 -10.00
C SER A 137 20.89 3.92 -10.35
N LEU A 138 21.69 2.85 -10.36
CA LEU A 138 23.13 2.93 -10.66
C LEU A 138 23.44 2.80 -12.16
N PHE A 139 22.73 1.93 -12.86
CA PHE A 139 23.05 1.54 -14.23
C PHE A 139 22.06 2.07 -15.28
N GLY A 140 20.95 2.68 -14.86
CA GLY A 140 19.97 3.28 -15.77
C GLY A 140 19.27 2.25 -16.68
N PHE A 141 18.39 1.42 -16.11
CA PHE A 141 17.72 0.37 -16.86
C PHE A 141 16.73 0.88 -17.92
N SER A 142 16.49 0.04 -18.93
CA SER A 142 15.59 0.33 -20.05
C SER A 142 14.12 0.43 -19.63
N GLU A 143 13.28 1.06 -20.46
CA GLU A 143 11.83 1.16 -20.19
C GLU A 143 11.15 -0.21 -20.02
N THR A 144 11.65 -1.24 -20.72
CA THR A 144 11.15 -2.62 -20.63
C THR A 144 11.46 -3.24 -19.27
N ALA A 145 12.69 -3.04 -18.78
CA ALA A 145 13.10 -3.50 -17.45
C ALA A 145 12.24 -2.86 -16.35
N PHE A 146 11.96 -1.56 -16.45
CA PHE A 146 11.05 -0.88 -15.53
C PHE A 146 9.61 -1.41 -15.59
N LYS A 147 9.09 -1.73 -16.78
CA LYS A 147 7.76 -2.36 -16.91
C LYS A 147 7.72 -3.72 -16.22
N ILE A 148 8.72 -4.57 -16.44
CA ILE A 148 8.82 -5.88 -15.78
C ILE A 148 8.84 -5.71 -14.26
N GLU A 149 9.64 -4.78 -13.75
CA GLU A 149 9.72 -4.48 -12.31
C GLU A 149 8.36 -4.05 -11.74
N LEU A 150 7.63 -3.16 -12.42
CA LEU A 150 6.31 -2.71 -11.99
C LEU A 150 5.31 -3.86 -11.87
N TYR A 151 5.20 -4.72 -12.90
CA TYR A 151 4.25 -5.85 -12.88
C TYR A 151 4.69 -6.95 -11.90
N TYR A 152 5.98 -7.22 -11.80
CA TYR A 152 6.53 -8.15 -10.81
C TYR A 152 6.22 -7.66 -9.38
N GLY A 153 6.46 -6.38 -9.10
CA GLY A 153 6.11 -5.74 -7.85
C GLY A 153 4.62 -5.78 -7.53
N LEU A 154 3.76 -5.59 -8.54
CA LEU A 154 2.31 -5.70 -8.36
C LEU A 154 1.89 -7.11 -7.91
N VAL A 155 2.36 -8.16 -8.60
CA VAL A 155 2.06 -9.56 -8.23
C VAL A 155 2.56 -9.88 -6.83
N LEU A 156 3.75 -9.41 -6.51
CA LEU A 156 4.37 -9.60 -5.20
C LEU A 156 3.58 -8.94 -4.06
N PHE A 157 3.16 -7.68 -4.23
CA PHE A 157 2.34 -7.00 -3.21
C PHE A 157 0.92 -7.56 -3.10
N MET A 158 0.33 -8.08 -4.19
CA MET A 158 -0.89 -8.87 -4.09
C MET A 158 -0.69 -10.16 -3.27
N GLY A 159 0.49 -10.78 -3.38
CA GLY A 159 0.89 -11.90 -2.53
C GLY A 159 1.00 -11.52 -1.04
N TYR A 160 1.55 -10.34 -0.73
CA TYR A 160 1.60 -9.83 0.65
C TYR A 160 0.22 -9.63 1.26
N ILE A 161 -0.77 -9.13 0.51
CA ILE A 161 -2.16 -9.02 1.01
C ILE A 161 -2.67 -10.39 1.51
N ILE A 162 -2.43 -11.46 0.75
CA ILE A 162 -2.84 -12.81 1.14
C ILE A 162 -2.07 -13.24 2.39
N PHE A 163 -0.75 -13.09 2.37
CA PHE A 163 0.14 -13.51 3.46
C PHE A 163 -0.19 -12.79 4.77
N ASP A 164 -0.31 -11.46 4.75
CA ASP A 164 -0.57 -10.65 5.94
C ASP A 164 -2.00 -10.83 6.44
N THR A 165 -3.00 -10.95 5.54
CA THR A 165 -4.37 -11.30 5.97
C THR A 165 -4.38 -12.63 6.71
N GLN A 166 -3.60 -13.62 6.25
CA GLN A 166 -3.50 -14.91 6.93
C GLN A 166 -2.71 -14.84 8.23
N ASP A 167 -1.59 -14.14 8.27
CA ASP A 167 -0.76 -13.96 9.47
C ASP A 167 -1.56 -13.28 10.58
N ILE A 168 -2.37 -12.26 10.25
CA ILE A 168 -3.30 -11.61 11.18
C ILE A 168 -4.31 -12.62 11.76
N ILE A 169 -4.87 -13.48 10.91
CA ILE A 169 -5.83 -14.50 11.37
C ILE A 169 -5.15 -15.49 12.31
N GLU A 170 -3.93 -15.94 11.99
CA GLU A 170 -3.20 -16.91 12.81
C GLU A 170 -2.75 -16.33 14.15
N ARG A 171 -2.28 -15.08 14.15
CA ARG A 171 -2.01 -14.30 15.37
C ARG A 171 -3.24 -14.14 16.24
N ALA A 172 -4.40 -13.82 15.63
CA ALA A 172 -5.66 -13.71 16.34
C ALA A 172 -6.14 -15.04 16.96
N HIS A 173 -5.82 -16.18 16.34
CA HIS A 173 -6.08 -17.49 16.94
C HIS A 173 -5.10 -17.81 18.07
N SER A 174 -3.87 -17.32 17.97
CA SER A 174 -2.82 -17.45 19.00
C SER A 174 -2.99 -16.47 20.18
N GLY A 175 -4.02 -15.62 20.15
CA GLY A 175 -4.37 -14.70 21.23
C GLY A 175 -3.83 -13.27 21.06
N ASP A 176 -3.09 -12.98 20.01
CA ASP A 176 -2.68 -11.60 19.66
C ASP A 176 -3.85 -10.88 18.99
N LEU A 177 -4.44 -9.92 19.69
CA LEU A 177 -5.63 -9.18 19.25
C LEU A 177 -5.34 -7.68 19.03
N ASP A 178 -4.10 -7.32 18.73
CA ASP A 178 -3.67 -5.94 18.49
C ASP A 178 -4.15 -5.41 17.12
N TYR A 179 -5.43 -5.05 17.04
CA TYR A 179 -6.08 -4.68 15.77
C TYR A 179 -5.44 -3.44 15.12
N ILE A 180 -4.76 -2.58 15.90
CA ILE A 180 -4.10 -1.37 15.41
C ILE A 180 -2.87 -1.74 14.59
N LYS A 181 -2.03 -2.66 15.08
CA LYS A 181 -0.87 -3.16 14.32
C LYS A 181 -1.32 -3.88 13.06
N HIS A 182 -2.30 -4.75 13.17
CA HIS A 182 -2.83 -5.49 12.03
C HIS A 182 -3.48 -4.56 10.99
N ALA A 183 -4.16 -3.49 11.42
CA ALA A 183 -4.69 -2.47 10.52
C ALA A 183 -3.59 -1.66 9.83
N LEU A 184 -2.49 -1.36 10.54
CA LEU A 184 -1.31 -0.71 9.94
C LEU A 184 -0.71 -1.58 8.83
N THR A 185 -0.53 -2.88 9.08
CA THR A 185 -0.03 -3.85 8.09
C THR A 185 -0.90 -3.88 6.83
N LEU A 186 -2.21 -4.08 6.98
CA LEU A 186 -3.13 -4.11 5.84
C LEU A 186 -3.21 -2.75 5.12
N PHE A 187 -3.05 -1.64 5.85
CA PHE A 187 -3.00 -0.31 5.26
C PHE A 187 -1.75 -0.12 4.39
N THR A 188 -0.58 -0.58 4.84
CA THR A 188 0.65 -0.50 4.04
C THR A 188 0.58 -1.36 2.79
N ASP A 189 -0.02 -2.56 2.88
CA ASP A 189 -0.25 -3.43 1.72
C ASP A 189 -1.16 -2.79 0.68
N PHE A 190 -2.29 -2.23 1.14
CA PHE A 190 -3.23 -1.54 0.27
C PHE A 190 -2.54 -0.39 -0.46
N VAL A 191 -1.79 0.44 0.27
CA VAL A 191 -1.06 1.58 -0.28
C VAL A 191 0.00 1.12 -1.29
N ALA A 192 0.75 0.06 -1.00
CA ALA A 192 1.77 -0.47 -1.90
C ALA A 192 1.17 -0.91 -3.24
N VAL A 193 0.03 -1.62 -3.21
CA VAL A 193 -0.70 -2.01 -4.42
C VAL A 193 -1.29 -0.79 -5.14
N LEU A 194 -1.89 0.16 -4.41
CA LEU A 194 -2.48 1.37 -4.99
C LEU A 194 -1.44 2.17 -5.79
N VAL A 195 -0.27 2.41 -5.21
CA VAL A 195 0.80 3.17 -5.87
C VAL A 195 1.29 2.46 -7.13
N ARG A 196 1.50 1.14 -7.07
CA ARG A 196 1.90 0.36 -8.26
C ARG A 196 0.84 0.41 -9.36
N VAL A 197 -0.44 0.20 -9.02
CA VAL A 197 -1.55 0.26 -9.99
C VAL A 197 -1.64 1.66 -10.60
N LEU A 198 -1.57 2.72 -9.78
CA LEU A 198 -1.63 4.10 -10.24
C LEU A 198 -0.52 4.42 -11.25
N ILE A 199 0.73 4.05 -10.94
CA ILE A 199 1.87 4.25 -11.84
C ILE A 199 1.69 3.47 -13.15
N ILE A 200 1.24 2.22 -13.09
CA ILE A 200 0.98 1.40 -14.28
C ILE A 200 -0.09 2.05 -15.16
N MET A 201 -1.19 2.52 -14.57
CA MET A 201 -2.28 3.15 -15.33
C MET A 201 -1.85 4.48 -15.96
N MET A 202 -1.14 5.33 -15.21
CA MET A 202 -0.58 6.59 -15.73
C MET A 202 0.38 6.33 -16.91
N LYS A 203 1.29 5.36 -16.77
CA LYS A 203 2.24 5.02 -17.85
C LYS A 203 1.52 4.50 -19.09
N ASN A 204 0.55 3.59 -18.91
CA ASN A 204 -0.24 3.05 -20.01
C ASN A 204 -1.09 4.13 -20.71
N ALA A 205 -1.59 5.13 -19.97
CA ALA A 205 -2.34 6.23 -20.55
C ALA A 205 -1.44 7.18 -21.35
N SER A 206 -0.27 7.55 -20.81
CA SER A 206 0.75 8.35 -21.51
C SER A 206 1.19 7.69 -22.83
N GLU A 207 1.48 6.38 -22.83
CA GLU A 207 1.86 5.65 -24.06
C GLU A 207 0.75 5.63 -25.12
N LYS A 208 -0.53 5.64 -24.70
CA LYS A 208 -1.66 5.70 -25.62
C LYS A 208 -1.79 7.09 -26.25
N GLU A 209 -1.55 8.16 -25.49
CA GLU A 209 -1.56 9.52 -26.03
C GLU A 209 -0.45 9.75 -27.05
N ASP A 210 0.77 9.28 -26.76
CA ASP A 210 1.90 9.42 -27.68
C ASP A 210 1.67 8.67 -28.99
N LYS A 211 1.09 7.47 -28.93
CA LYS A 211 0.68 6.73 -30.13
C LYS A 211 -0.40 7.45 -30.93
N LYS A 212 -1.35 8.14 -30.28
CA LYS A 212 -2.37 8.94 -30.97
C LYS A 212 -1.75 10.16 -31.65
N LYS A 213 -0.81 10.85 -31.00
CA LYS A 213 -0.08 11.99 -31.57
C LYS A 213 0.72 11.57 -32.81
N LYS A 214 1.47 10.47 -32.73
CA LYS A 214 2.24 9.92 -33.87
C LYS A 214 1.39 9.48 -35.07
N LYS A 215 0.11 9.15 -34.87
CA LYS A 215 -0.82 8.80 -35.96
C LYS A 215 -1.49 10.02 -36.61
N ARG A 216 -1.38 11.20 -36.00
CA ARG A 216 -1.96 12.47 -36.49
C ARG A 216 -0.92 13.34 -37.21
N CYS A 217 0.37 13.10 -36.98
CA CYS A 217 1.47 13.63 -37.79
C CYS A 217 1.73 12.71 -38.99
#